data_AF-A0A9E2I7S5-F1
#
_entry.id   AF-A0A9E2I7S5-F1
#
_cell.length_a   1.000
_cell.length_b   1.000
_cell.length_c   1.000
_cell.angle_alpha   90.00
_cell.angle_beta   90.00
_cell.angle_gamma   90.00
#
_symmetry.space_group_name_H-M   'P 1'
#
loop_
_entity.id
_entity.type
_entity.pdbx_description
1 polymer ?
#
loop_
_entity_poly.entity_id
_entity_poly.type
_entity_poly.pdbx_seq_one_letter_code
_entity_poly.pdbx_strand_id
1 'polypeptide(L)'
;MKEETIKKVKQDEDKDYTYHINETGDYREAWRIFRIMSEFVEGYSFLNSLKKEVTILGSARLAEDHKYGKMARDLGKLLAEHGYTTITGGGPGIMEAANHGAYDGKGVSVGLNIQLPFEQRINPYVNKSTAFYYFFTRKVMLTSPANAFVYFPGGFGTFDEFFEVVDHMELGKMCRVPIILVGKEFWSPVLEFLNTTCFDVGSIAGDESKNWHLVDSAEEAMEIIEQNKDNKQVCELSPMDVHHGSNVDWKVFRIMAELVEGFEFLTGLIEDVTILGTKSISKTSPYYVAAEQLGKRFAEDGYAVVTGGAEGTAEAANKGAHSVGGQSIGIGMDVRGKARMNEYVNKSIMCSFPFTRKLLVTAPSKGFVFFPGGLGTMHQLAEILTLIQTGKMERIPVILYDRAFWAPLVEYIKTMLVDKYQTISLEDMDIFTVIDSVDEAVNIINGFRNK
;
A
#
# COMPACT_ATOMS: atom_id res chain seq x y z
N MET A 1 -32.20 2.61 6.34
CA MET A 1 -32.55 1.49 5.42
C MET A 1 -33.23 2.06 4.19
N LYS A 2 -32.48 2.24 3.10
CA LYS A 2 -33.01 2.27 1.74
C LYS A 2 -32.45 1.02 1.08
N GLU A 3 -33.32 0.07 0.73
CA GLU A 3 -32.96 -1.02 -0.16
C GLU A 3 -32.80 -0.43 -1.56
N GLU A 4 -31.58 -0.04 -1.93
CA GLU A 4 -31.28 0.21 -3.33
C GLU A 4 -30.93 -1.12 -3.99
N THR A 5 -31.93 -1.66 -4.69
CA THR A 5 -31.76 -2.80 -5.59
C THR A 5 -30.70 -2.45 -6.63
N ILE A 6 -29.55 -3.11 -6.57
CA ILE A 6 -28.49 -2.98 -7.57
C ILE A 6 -29.09 -3.36 -8.93
N LYS A 7 -29.37 -2.37 -9.78
CA LYS A 7 -29.78 -2.61 -11.17
C LYS A 7 -28.55 -3.13 -11.92
N LYS A 8 -28.58 -4.41 -12.32
CA LYS A 8 -27.68 -4.92 -13.36
C LYS A 8 -27.89 -4.05 -14.61
N VAL A 9 -26.86 -3.29 -14.99
CA VAL A 9 -26.87 -2.47 -16.21
C VAL A 9 -27.03 -3.42 -17.40
N LYS A 10 -28.07 -3.20 -18.19
CA LYS A 10 -28.20 -3.79 -19.52
C LYS A 10 -27.23 -3.03 -20.44
N GLN A 11 -26.52 -3.75 -21.29
CA GLN A 11 -25.81 -3.19 -22.44
C GLN A 11 -26.76 -2.25 -23.19
N ASP A 12 -26.25 -1.09 -23.57
CA ASP A 12 -26.95 0.03 -24.24
C ASP A 12 -27.67 1.00 -23.29
N GLU A 13 -26.90 1.94 -22.74
CA GLU A 13 -27.30 3.36 -22.63
C GLU A 13 -26.05 4.19 -22.25
N ASP A 14 -25.42 4.82 -23.26
CA ASP A 14 -24.39 5.85 -23.09
C ASP A 14 -25.00 7.03 -22.31
N LYS A 15 -24.71 7.09 -21.00
CA LYS A 15 -24.81 8.34 -20.25
C LYS A 15 -23.47 8.62 -19.62
N ASP A 16 -22.77 9.53 -20.27
CA ASP A 16 -21.49 10.06 -19.84
C ASP A 16 -21.70 10.96 -18.60
N TYR A 17 -21.25 10.49 -17.45
CA TYR A 17 -21.22 11.24 -16.19
C TYR A 17 -19.77 11.52 -15.76
N THR A 18 -18.81 11.60 -16.70
CA THR A 18 -17.43 11.97 -16.38
C THR A 18 -17.37 13.36 -15.74
N TYR A 19 -17.11 13.40 -14.43
CA TYR A 19 -16.44 14.54 -13.83
C TYR A 19 -14.95 14.29 -13.97
N HIS A 20 -14.30 15.01 -14.90
CA HIS A 20 -12.84 15.07 -14.95
C HIS A 20 -12.36 15.81 -13.70
N ILE A 21 -11.77 15.09 -12.76
CA ILE A 21 -11.05 15.69 -11.64
C ILE A 21 -9.66 15.05 -11.62
N ASN A 22 -8.66 15.86 -11.94
CA ASN A 22 -7.28 15.53 -11.68
C ASN A 22 -7.11 15.37 -10.16
N GLU A 23 -6.56 14.24 -9.68
CA GLU A 23 -6.14 14.11 -8.27
C GLU A 23 -5.04 15.13 -7.89
N THR A 24 -4.56 15.92 -8.86
CA THR A 24 -3.66 17.07 -8.70
C THR A 24 -4.37 18.42 -8.41
N GLY A 25 -5.67 18.43 -8.07
CA GLY A 25 -6.45 19.64 -7.75
C GLY A 25 -6.68 19.91 -6.25
N ASP A 26 -6.37 21.14 -5.83
CA ASP A 26 -6.62 21.82 -4.54
C ASP A 26 -7.10 20.95 -3.36
N TYR A 27 -6.18 20.58 -2.46
CA TYR A 27 -6.48 19.88 -1.22
C TYR A 27 -7.47 20.61 -0.28
N ARG A 28 -7.81 21.89 -0.57
CA ARG A 28 -8.74 22.73 0.22
C ARG A 28 -10.22 22.51 -0.09
N GLU A 29 -10.59 21.67 -1.05
CA GLU A 29 -12.01 21.39 -1.26
C GLU A 29 -12.58 20.68 -0.02
N ALA A 30 -13.26 21.41 0.85
CA ALA A 30 -13.88 20.85 2.06
C ALA A 30 -14.75 19.62 1.75
N TRP A 31 -15.37 19.60 0.56
CA TRP A 31 -16.13 18.47 0.02
C TRP A 31 -15.32 17.18 -0.14
N ARG A 32 -14.02 17.26 -0.47
CA ARG A 32 -13.13 16.09 -0.55
C ARG A 32 -13.03 15.40 0.80
N ILE A 33 -12.79 16.17 1.86
CA ILE A 33 -12.70 15.63 3.23
C ILE A 33 -14.03 15.04 3.67
N PHE A 34 -15.15 15.72 3.44
CA PHE A 34 -16.48 15.17 3.77
C PHE A 34 -16.77 13.86 3.03
N ARG A 35 -16.36 13.73 1.76
CA ARG A 35 -16.53 12.47 1.00
C ARG A 35 -15.68 11.35 1.56
N ILE A 36 -14.40 11.60 1.85
CA ILE A 36 -13.49 10.64 2.49
C ILE A 36 -14.11 10.11 3.79
N MET A 37 -14.69 11.03 4.58
CA MET A 37 -15.35 10.71 5.84
C MET A 37 -16.59 9.84 5.65
N SER A 38 -17.46 10.18 4.69
CA SER A 38 -18.62 9.35 4.33
C SER A 38 -18.18 7.93 3.96
N GLU A 39 -17.13 7.80 3.15
CA GLU A 39 -16.59 6.52 2.72
C GLU A 39 -16.01 5.70 3.89
N PHE A 40 -15.34 6.33 4.86
CA PHE A 40 -14.90 5.64 6.06
C PHE A 40 -16.08 5.14 6.88
N VAL A 41 -17.09 5.97 7.13
CA VAL A 41 -18.28 5.59 7.90
C VAL A 41 -19.04 4.45 7.21
N GLU A 42 -19.32 4.58 5.92
CA GLU A 42 -20.02 3.59 5.12
C GLU A 42 -19.21 2.28 5.00
N GLY A 43 -17.91 2.40 4.74
CA GLY A 43 -16.99 1.26 4.66
C GLY A 43 -16.93 0.47 5.96
N TYR A 44 -16.69 1.13 7.10
CA TYR A 44 -16.67 0.44 8.40
C TYR A 44 -18.03 -0.12 8.79
N SER A 45 -19.12 0.60 8.52
CA SER A 45 -20.48 0.09 8.77
C SER A 45 -20.76 -1.18 7.95
N PHE A 46 -20.32 -1.19 6.68
CA PHE A 46 -20.44 -2.34 5.80
C PHE A 46 -19.63 -3.53 6.31
N LEU A 47 -18.35 -3.33 6.65
CA LEU A 47 -17.49 -4.39 7.19
C LEU A 47 -18.01 -4.95 8.52
N ASN A 48 -18.51 -4.10 9.42
CA ASN A 48 -19.09 -4.54 10.70
C ASN A 48 -20.34 -5.43 10.53
N SER A 49 -20.98 -5.43 9.36
CA SER A 49 -22.10 -6.32 9.05
C SER A 49 -21.66 -7.74 8.64
N LEU A 50 -20.37 -7.91 8.35
CA LEU A 50 -19.76 -9.17 7.95
C LEU A 50 -19.28 -9.95 9.18
N LYS A 51 -18.96 -11.23 8.97
CA LYS A 51 -18.38 -12.11 9.99
C LYS A 51 -17.45 -13.11 9.30
N LYS A 52 -16.39 -13.50 10.00
CA LYS A 52 -15.45 -14.53 9.55
C LYS A 52 -14.85 -14.17 8.19
N GLU A 53 -14.34 -12.96 8.10
CA GLU A 53 -13.82 -12.38 6.87
C GLU A 53 -12.49 -13.02 6.50
N VAL A 54 -12.32 -13.40 5.24
CA VAL A 54 -11.03 -13.73 4.64
C VAL A 54 -10.87 -12.85 3.42
N THR A 55 -9.84 -12.01 3.41
CA THR A 55 -9.55 -11.13 2.28
C THR A 55 -8.60 -11.85 1.32
N ILE A 56 -9.02 -11.97 0.06
CA ILE A 56 -8.23 -12.55 -1.03
C ILE A 56 -7.83 -11.44 -2.01
N LEU A 57 -6.53 -11.33 -2.25
CA LEU A 57 -5.92 -10.33 -3.12
C LEU A 57 -5.03 -11.00 -4.16
N GLY A 58 -4.88 -10.38 -5.34
CA GLY A 58 -4.10 -10.94 -6.44
C GLY A 58 -4.31 -10.20 -7.75
N SER A 59 -3.68 -10.72 -8.81
CA SER A 59 -3.70 -10.10 -10.13
C SER A 59 -5.10 -9.95 -10.73
N ALA A 60 -5.39 -8.77 -11.28
CA ALA A 60 -6.55 -8.54 -12.15
C ALA A 60 -6.36 -9.14 -13.57
N ARG A 61 -5.13 -9.54 -13.93
CA ARG A 61 -4.78 -10.05 -15.28
C ARG A 61 -4.73 -11.58 -15.35
N LEU A 62 -4.65 -12.28 -14.22
CA LEU A 62 -4.66 -13.75 -14.20
C LEU A 62 -6.11 -14.25 -14.27
N ALA A 63 -6.50 -14.72 -15.44
CA ALA A 63 -7.84 -15.22 -15.71
C ALA A 63 -8.20 -16.48 -14.89
N GLU A 64 -9.50 -16.79 -14.84
CA GLU A 64 -10.04 -17.90 -14.05
C GLU A 64 -9.53 -19.28 -14.51
N ASP A 65 -9.18 -19.44 -15.78
CA ASP A 65 -8.66 -20.67 -16.37
C ASP A 65 -7.16 -20.91 -16.07
N HIS A 66 -6.44 -19.86 -15.67
CA HIS A 66 -5.07 -19.94 -15.19
C HIS A 66 -4.98 -20.81 -13.93
N LYS A 67 -3.82 -21.42 -13.66
CA LYS A 67 -3.62 -22.29 -12.48
C LYS A 67 -4.03 -21.61 -11.17
N TYR A 68 -3.66 -20.34 -11.00
CA TYR A 68 -4.01 -19.55 -9.82
C TYR A 68 -5.46 -19.08 -9.80
N GLY A 69 -6.09 -18.88 -10.96
CA GLY A 69 -7.52 -18.61 -11.05
C GLY A 69 -8.34 -19.79 -10.52
N LYS A 70 -8.01 -21.02 -10.96
CA LYS A 70 -8.63 -22.25 -10.46
C LYS A 70 -8.46 -22.41 -8.95
N MET A 71 -7.23 -22.24 -8.45
CA MET A 71 -6.97 -22.30 -7.01
C MET A 71 -7.73 -21.23 -6.21
N ALA A 72 -7.85 -20.01 -6.73
CA ALA A 72 -8.64 -18.95 -6.09
C ALA A 72 -10.13 -19.31 -6.03
N ARG A 73 -10.67 -19.90 -7.10
CA ARG A 73 -12.04 -20.42 -7.11
C ARG A 73 -12.23 -21.57 -6.11
N ASP A 74 -11.32 -22.52 -6.08
CA ASP A 74 -11.38 -23.65 -5.15
C ASP A 74 -11.35 -23.16 -3.70
N LEU A 75 -10.46 -22.21 -3.39
CA LEU A 75 -10.39 -21.60 -2.06
C LEU A 75 -11.67 -20.82 -1.71
N GLY A 76 -12.20 -20.01 -2.63
CA GLY A 76 -13.46 -19.30 -2.41
C GLY A 76 -14.62 -20.25 -2.08
N LYS A 77 -14.67 -21.40 -2.75
CA LYS A 77 -15.67 -22.44 -2.49
C LYS A 77 -15.47 -23.09 -1.11
N LEU A 78 -14.24 -23.46 -0.76
CA LEU A 78 -13.91 -24.01 0.55
C LEU A 78 -14.26 -23.04 1.68
N LEU A 79 -13.96 -21.75 1.52
CA LEU A 79 -14.32 -20.71 2.47
C LEU A 79 -15.82 -20.64 2.70
N ALA A 80 -16.62 -20.66 1.63
CA ALA A 80 -18.07 -20.67 1.71
C ALA A 80 -18.61 -21.91 2.45
N GLU A 81 -18.09 -23.10 2.13
CA GLU A 81 -18.48 -24.36 2.78
C GLU A 81 -18.16 -24.38 4.29
N HIS A 82 -17.13 -23.67 4.73
CA HIS A 82 -16.74 -23.53 6.14
C HIS A 82 -17.36 -22.29 6.83
N GLY A 83 -18.19 -21.54 6.11
CA GLY A 83 -18.94 -20.40 6.62
C GLY A 83 -18.12 -19.12 6.81
N TYR A 84 -17.05 -18.93 6.03
CA TYR A 84 -16.31 -17.67 5.94
C TYR A 84 -16.93 -16.74 4.89
N THR A 85 -16.76 -15.44 5.11
CA THR A 85 -17.06 -14.39 4.14
C THR A 85 -15.82 -14.15 3.28
N THR A 86 -15.95 -14.31 1.95
CA THR A 86 -14.85 -14.01 1.02
C THR A 86 -14.91 -12.54 0.64
N ILE A 87 -13.86 -11.78 0.93
CA ILE A 87 -13.70 -10.37 0.55
C ILE A 87 -12.64 -10.24 -0.54
N THR A 88 -12.97 -9.53 -1.62
CA THR A 88 -12.03 -9.18 -2.68
C THR A 88 -12.23 -7.72 -3.10
N GLY A 89 -11.39 -7.23 -4.02
CA GLY A 89 -11.58 -5.94 -4.67
C GLY A 89 -12.74 -5.88 -5.69
N GLY A 90 -13.43 -6.99 -5.96
CA GLY A 90 -14.60 -7.05 -6.85
C GLY A 90 -14.34 -6.93 -8.36
N GLY A 91 -13.07 -6.81 -8.76
CA GLY A 91 -12.63 -6.75 -10.15
C GLY A 91 -12.47 -8.13 -10.81
N PRO A 92 -11.89 -8.18 -12.02
CA PRO A 92 -11.63 -9.42 -12.76
C PRO A 92 -10.44 -10.21 -12.19
N GLY A 93 -10.11 -11.33 -12.83
CA GLY A 93 -8.93 -12.12 -12.54
C GLY A 93 -9.06 -12.96 -11.26
N ILE A 94 -8.05 -12.93 -10.39
CA ILE A 94 -8.07 -13.68 -9.12
C ILE A 94 -9.28 -13.30 -8.25
N MET A 95 -9.63 -12.02 -8.22
CA MET A 95 -10.76 -11.51 -7.43
C MET A 95 -12.07 -12.14 -7.89
N GLU A 96 -12.32 -12.14 -9.20
CA GLU A 96 -13.50 -12.77 -9.80
C GLU A 96 -13.54 -14.28 -9.56
N ALA A 97 -12.40 -14.97 -9.72
CA ALA A 97 -12.31 -16.39 -9.47
C ALA A 97 -12.67 -16.76 -8.02
N ALA A 98 -12.11 -16.03 -7.04
CA ALA A 98 -12.43 -16.22 -5.64
C ALA A 98 -13.90 -15.94 -5.32
N ASN A 99 -14.46 -14.85 -5.87
CA ASN A 99 -15.89 -14.55 -5.71
C ASN A 99 -16.77 -15.62 -6.35
N HIS A 100 -16.40 -16.16 -7.50
CA HIS A 100 -17.09 -17.26 -8.18
C HIS A 100 -17.13 -18.51 -7.32
N GLY A 101 -15.98 -18.90 -6.75
CA GLY A 101 -15.91 -20.01 -5.81
C GLY A 101 -16.86 -19.86 -4.63
N ALA A 102 -16.81 -18.69 -3.98
CA ALA A 102 -17.66 -18.39 -2.84
C ALA A 102 -19.16 -18.39 -3.21
N TYR A 103 -19.49 -17.87 -4.41
CA TYR A 103 -20.85 -17.89 -4.94
C TYR A 103 -21.35 -19.32 -5.21
N ASP A 104 -20.54 -20.16 -5.83
CA ASP A 104 -20.86 -21.57 -6.10
C ASP A 104 -21.07 -22.36 -4.81
N GLY A 105 -20.25 -22.07 -3.79
CA GLY A 105 -20.40 -22.59 -2.43
C GLY A 105 -21.58 -22.01 -1.65
N LYS A 106 -22.38 -21.11 -2.25
CA LYS A 106 -23.51 -20.41 -1.64
C LYS A 106 -23.13 -19.58 -0.40
N GLY A 107 -21.89 -19.11 -0.34
CA GLY A 107 -21.35 -18.28 0.72
C GLY A 107 -21.56 -16.78 0.50
N VAL A 108 -21.05 -15.97 1.44
CA VAL A 108 -21.05 -14.51 1.31
C VAL A 108 -19.83 -14.10 0.47
N SER A 109 -20.09 -13.44 -0.65
CA SER A 109 -19.09 -13.04 -1.65
C SER A 109 -19.12 -11.52 -1.78
N VAL A 110 -18.06 -10.89 -1.29
CA VAL A 110 -17.97 -9.43 -1.13
C VAL A 110 -17.00 -8.85 -2.15
N GLY A 111 -17.40 -7.73 -2.75
CA GLY A 111 -16.54 -6.89 -3.59
C GLY A 111 -16.48 -5.45 -3.05
N LEU A 112 -15.30 -5.00 -2.65
CA LEU A 112 -15.03 -3.61 -2.31
C LEU A 112 -14.55 -2.89 -3.57
N ASN A 113 -15.44 -2.19 -4.26
CA ASN A 113 -15.18 -1.68 -5.61
C ASN A 113 -14.73 -0.22 -5.62
N ILE A 114 -14.13 0.26 -6.71
CA ILE A 114 -13.78 1.67 -6.93
C ILE A 114 -14.65 2.27 -8.04
N GLN A 115 -15.15 3.48 -7.85
CA GLN A 115 -15.85 4.27 -8.86
C GLN A 115 -14.81 4.90 -9.79
N LEU A 116 -14.70 4.36 -11.00
CA LEU A 116 -13.85 4.94 -12.06
C LEU A 116 -14.72 5.59 -13.15
N PRO A 117 -14.23 6.67 -13.81
CA PRO A 117 -14.98 7.35 -14.87
C PRO A 117 -15.26 6.46 -16.09
N PHE A 118 -14.38 5.48 -16.35
CA PHE A 118 -14.54 4.51 -17.42
C PHE A 118 -14.45 3.10 -16.83
N GLU A 119 -15.62 2.46 -16.75
CA GLU A 119 -15.90 1.03 -16.53
C GLU A 119 -14.94 0.21 -15.63
N GLN A 120 -15.38 -0.03 -14.40
CA GLN A 120 -15.13 -1.31 -13.73
C GLN A 120 -16.44 -2.03 -13.47
N ARG A 121 -16.67 -3.12 -14.23
CA ARG A 121 -17.78 -4.03 -14.01
C ARG A 121 -17.51 -4.80 -12.72
N ILE A 122 -18.39 -4.66 -11.73
CA ILE A 122 -18.38 -5.60 -10.61
C ILE A 122 -18.57 -7.02 -11.17
N ASN A 123 -17.71 -7.95 -10.78
CA ASN A 123 -17.82 -9.30 -11.29
C ASN A 123 -19.17 -9.92 -10.88
N PRO A 124 -19.75 -10.82 -11.70
CA PRO A 124 -21.14 -11.25 -11.55
C PRO A 124 -21.39 -12.14 -10.32
N TYR A 125 -20.33 -12.55 -9.62
CA TYR A 125 -20.36 -13.46 -8.48
C TYR A 125 -20.33 -12.74 -7.13
N VAL A 126 -20.22 -11.41 -7.12
CA VAL A 126 -20.37 -10.60 -5.91
C VAL A 126 -21.85 -10.53 -5.53
N ASN A 127 -22.16 -10.85 -4.26
CA ASN A 127 -23.51 -10.74 -3.70
C ASN A 127 -23.68 -9.59 -2.70
N LYS A 128 -22.58 -9.05 -2.17
CA LYS A 128 -22.56 -7.83 -1.36
C LYS A 128 -21.43 -6.91 -1.82
N SER A 129 -21.69 -5.61 -1.92
CA SER A 129 -20.67 -4.67 -2.34
C SER A 129 -20.84 -3.31 -1.69
N THR A 130 -19.73 -2.61 -1.55
CA THR A 130 -19.71 -1.16 -1.37
C THR A 130 -18.70 -0.56 -2.35
N ALA A 131 -18.90 0.70 -2.73
CA ALA A 131 -18.11 1.38 -3.73
C ALA A 131 -17.47 2.63 -3.13
N PHE A 132 -16.22 2.87 -3.50
CA PHE A 132 -15.42 4.00 -3.03
C PHE A 132 -15.07 4.91 -4.19
N TYR A 133 -14.94 6.19 -3.95
CA TYR A 133 -14.42 7.15 -4.91
C TYR A 133 -12.89 7.23 -4.86
N TYR A 134 -12.30 7.16 -3.65
CA TYR A 134 -10.85 7.24 -3.49
C TYR A 134 -10.20 5.85 -3.37
N PHE A 135 -9.05 5.66 -4.03
CA PHE A 135 -8.29 4.41 -3.95
C PHE A 135 -7.86 4.09 -2.53
N PHE A 136 -7.44 5.11 -1.78
CA PHE A 136 -6.91 4.89 -0.44
C PHE A 136 -8.00 4.47 0.56
N THR A 137 -9.21 5.03 0.50
CA THR A 137 -10.31 4.63 1.40
C THR A 137 -10.71 3.20 1.14
N ARG A 138 -10.86 2.81 -0.13
CA ARG A 138 -11.06 1.42 -0.55
C ARG A 138 -9.98 0.50 -0.01
N LYS A 139 -8.72 0.91 -0.15
CA LYS A 139 -7.56 0.11 0.28
C LYS A 139 -7.58 -0.13 1.78
N VAL A 140 -7.84 0.90 2.59
CA VAL A 140 -8.00 0.76 4.06
C VAL A 140 -9.12 -0.23 4.42
N MET A 141 -10.19 -0.30 3.62
CA MET A 141 -11.27 -1.28 3.84
C MET A 141 -10.88 -2.70 3.41
N LEU A 142 -10.11 -2.86 2.33
CA LEU A 142 -9.57 -4.15 1.91
C LEU A 142 -8.56 -4.71 2.91
N THR A 143 -7.71 -3.84 3.45
CA THR A 143 -6.68 -4.20 4.43
C THR A 143 -7.20 -4.16 5.87
N SER A 144 -8.50 -3.92 6.09
CA SER A 144 -9.06 -4.00 7.44
C SER A 144 -9.02 -5.43 8.00
N PRO A 145 -8.92 -5.61 9.32
CA PRO A 145 -8.69 -6.89 9.96
C PRO A 145 -9.68 -7.94 9.50
N ALA A 146 -9.10 -9.04 9.07
CA ALA A 146 -9.78 -10.26 8.68
C ALA A 146 -9.31 -11.40 9.58
N ASN A 147 -9.92 -12.58 9.45
CA ASN A 147 -9.41 -13.80 10.06
C ASN A 147 -8.12 -14.29 9.38
N ALA A 148 -7.93 -13.96 8.10
CA ALA A 148 -6.72 -14.20 7.35
C ALA A 148 -6.64 -13.30 6.11
N PHE A 149 -5.42 -13.06 5.64
CA PHE A 149 -5.16 -12.44 4.34
C PHE A 149 -4.51 -13.47 3.42
N VAL A 150 -5.04 -13.61 2.22
CA VAL A 150 -4.53 -14.54 1.20
C VAL A 150 -4.08 -13.76 -0.02
N TYR A 151 -2.80 -13.89 -0.37
CA TYR A 151 -2.19 -13.22 -1.50
C TYR A 151 -1.82 -14.23 -2.59
N PHE A 152 -2.50 -14.13 -3.71
CA PHE A 152 -2.14 -14.80 -4.94
C PHE A 152 -1.13 -13.97 -5.74
N PRO A 153 -0.48 -14.56 -6.77
CA PRO A 153 0.42 -13.83 -7.63
C PRO A 153 -0.23 -12.61 -8.28
N GLY A 154 0.51 -11.51 -8.27
CA GLY A 154 0.00 -10.17 -8.48
C GLY A 154 1.03 -9.21 -9.08
N GLY A 155 0.58 -7.99 -9.40
CA GLY A 155 1.43 -6.89 -9.85
C GLY A 155 1.73 -5.92 -8.70
N PHE A 156 2.11 -4.68 -9.03
CA PHE A 156 2.44 -3.66 -8.03
C PHE A 156 1.32 -3.42 -7.00
N GLY A 157 0.06 -3.40 -7.42
CA GLY A 157 -1.07 -3.22 -6.50
C GLY A 157 -1.17 -4.32 -5.43
N THR A 158 -0.91 -5.57 -5.80
CA THR A 158 -0.90 -6.69 -4.84
C THR A 158 0.27 -6.58 -3.87
N PHE A 159 1.43 -6.09 -4.32
CA PHE A 159 2.57 -5.81 -3.45
C PHE A 159 2.30 -4.65 -2.49
N ASP A 160 1.64 -3.58 -2.96
CA ASP A 160 1.20 -2.46 -2.11
C ASP A 160 0.30 -2.98 -0.98
N GLU A 161 -0.75 -3.73 -1.32
CA GLU A 161 -1.67 -4.31 -0.34
C GLU A 161 -0.98 -5.28 0.64
N PHE A 162 -0.07 -6.12 0.14
CA PHE A 162 0.71 -7.06 0.97
C PHE A 162 1.59 -6.32 1.98
N PHE A 163 2.40 -5.37 1.51
CA PHE A 163 3.31 -4.63 2.38
C PHE A 163 2.56 -3.71 3.33
N GLU A 164 1.37 -3.21 2.97
CA GLU A 164 0.51 -2.45 3.88
C GLU A 164 0.07 -3.27 5.10
N VAL A 165 -0.48 -4.46 4.86
CA VAL A 165 -0.96 -5.35 5.94
C VAL A 165 0.20 -5.77 6.84
N VAL A 166 1.33 -6.18 6.23
CA VAL A 166 2.53 -6.56 6.97
C VAL A 166 3.06 -5.41 7.83
N ASP A 167 3.22 -4.22 7.24
CA ASP A 167 3.71 -3.03 7.96
C ASP A 167 2.77 -2.66 9.11
N HIS A 168 1.45 -2.77 8.93
CA HIS A 168 0.48 -2.53 10.00
C HIS A 168 0.59 -3.54 11.15
N MET A 169 0.82 -4.81 10.86
CA MET A 169 1.05 -5.82 11.89
C MET A 169 2.35 -5.56 12.66
N GLU A 170 3.43 -5.18 11.98
CA GLU A 170 4.73 -4.92 12.60
C GLU A 170 4.75 -3.61 13.41
N LEU A 171 4.00 -2.59 12.98
CA LEU A 171 3.78 -1.38 13.76
C LEU A 171 2.85 -1.62 14.98
N GLY A 172 2.25 -2.81 15.09
CA GLY A 172 1.27 -3.16 16.12
C GLY A 172 -0.03 -2.38 15.98
N LYS A 173 -0.37 -1.96 14.76
CA LYS A 173 -1.59 -1.22 14.40
C LYS A 173 -2.70 -2.13 13.90
N MET A 174 -2.37 -3.39 13.62
CA MET A 174 -3.29 -4.46 13.25
C MET A 174 -2.99 -5.71 14.05
N CYS A 175 -4.03 -6.48 14.38
CA CYS A 175 -3.85 -7.81 14.96
C CYS A 175 -3.02 -8.69 14.02
N ARG A 176 -2.13 -9.50 14.59
CA ARG A 176 -1.43 -10.53 13.81
C ARG A 176 -2.40 -11.65 13.45
N VAL A 177 -2.58 -11.86 12.16
CA VAL A 177 -3.41 -12.92 11.57
C VAL A 177 -2.59 -13.66 10.51
N PRO A 178 -3.00 -14.86 10.07
CA PRO A 178 -2.25 -15.60 9.06
C PRO A 178 -2.17 -14.79 7.78
N ILE A 179 -0.96 -14.67 7.26
CA ILE A 179 -0.71 -14.19 5.91
C ILE A 179 -0.37 -15.41 5.07
N ILE A 180 -1.23 -15.72 4.11
CA ILE A 180 -1.10 -16.91 3.27
C ILE A 180 -0.67 -16.46 1.88
N LEU A 181 0.50 -16.92 1.45
CA LEU A 181 1.14 -16.58 0.19
C LEU A 181 1.00 -17.76 -0.77
N VAL A 182 0.06 -17.66 -1.72
CA VAL A 182 -0.24 -18.73 -2.65
C VAL A 182 0.72 -18.72 -3.83
N GLY A 183 1.34 -19.86 -4.11
CA GLY A 183 2.34 -20.04 -5.16
C GLY A 183 3.75 -19.81 -4.62
N LYS A 184 4.36 -20.87 -4.07
CA LYS A 184 5.72 -20.84 -3.50
C LYS A 184 6.73 -20.28 -4.49
N GLU A 185 6.66 -20.72 -5.73
CA GLU A 185 7.51 -20.24 -6.82
C GLU A 185 7.44 -18.71 -7.01
N PHE A 186 6.26 -18.10 -6.84
CA PHE A 186 6.10 -16.65 -7.01
C PHE A 186 6.64 -15.87 -5.81
N TRP A 187 6.36 -16.33 -4.58
CA TRP A 187 6.67 -15.57 -3.37
C TRP A 187 8.07 -15.83 -2.80
N SER A 188 8.63 -17.04 -2.99
CA SER A 188 9.94 -17.40 -2.43
C SER A 188 11.07 -16.41 -2.76
N PRO A 189 11.23 -15.91 -4.01
CA PRO A 189 12.29 -14.94 -4.31
C PRO A 189 12.13 -13.60 -3.58
N VAL A 190 10.89 -13.16 -3.37
CA VAL A 190 10.60 -11.93 -2.59
C VAL A 190 10.99 -12.13 -1.14
N LEU A 191 10.64 -13.28 -0.57
CA LEU A 191 11.01 -13.62 0.81
C LEU A 191 12.52 -13.77 0.97
N GLU A 192 13.20 -14.35 -0.03
CA GLU A 192 14.65 -14.43 -0.06
C GLU A 192 15.28 -13.03 -0.07
N PHE A 193 14.81 -12.13 -0.93
CA PHE A 193 15.25 -10.73 -0.95
C PHE A 193 15.06 -10.02 0.40
N LEU A 194 13.93 -10.25 1.08
CA LEU A 194 13.68 -9.69 2.40
C LEU A 194 14.62 -10.28 3.47
N ASN A 195 14.78 -11.61 3.49
CA ASN A 195 15.55 -12.31 4.51
C ASN A 195 17.07 -12.30 4.28
N THR A 196 17.53 -11.86 3.11
CA THR A 196 18.94 -11.72 2.79
C THR A 196 19.27 -10.23 2.60
N THR A 197 18.91 -9.66 1.47
CA THR A 197 19.30 -8.29 1.08
C THR A 197 18.78 -7.22 2.04
N CYS A 198 17.51 -7.29 2.45
CA CYS A 198 16.95 -6.31 3.39
C CYS A 198 17.42 -6.56 4.85
N PHE A 199 17.70 -7.83 5.19
CA PHE A 199 18.26 -8.21 6.49
C PHE A 199 19.71 -7.72 6.65
N ASP A 200 20.53 -7.82 5.60
CA ASP A 200 21.94 -7.39 5.61
C ASP A 200 22.10 -5.89 5.88
N VAL A 201 21.13 -5.07 5.46
CA VAL A 201 21.08 -3.63 5.79
C VAL A 201 20.36 -3.32 7.11
N GLY A 202 20.05 -4.35 7.91
CA GLY A 202 19.43 -4.24 9.24
C GLY A 202 17.98 -3.76 9.22
N SER A 203 17.30 -3.84 8.07
CA SER A 203 15.95 -3.27 7.91
C SER A 203 14.83 -4.19 8.34
N ILE A 204 15.16 -5.46 8.61
CA ILE A 204 14.25 -6.54 9.01
C ILE A 204 14.97 -7.30 10.14
N ALA A 205 14.25 -7.64 11.22
CA ALA A 205 14.75 -8.33 12.40
C ALA A 205 14.93 -9.84 12.20
N GLY A 206 14.39 -10.39 11.10
CA GLY A 206 14.54 -11.78 10.66
C GLY A 206 13.46 -12.72 11.19
N ASP A 207 12.42 -12.19 11.83
CA ASP A 207 11.35 -12.99 12.43
C ASP A 207 9.92 -12.55 12.03
N GLU A 208 9.83 -11.54 11.18
CA GLU A 208 8.60 -10.98 10.62
C GLU A 208 7.80 -12.01 9.81
N SER A 209 8.48 -12.97 9.18
CA SER A 209 7.85 -14.00 8.35
C SER A 209 7.29 -15.18 9.14
N LYS A 210 7.38 -15.20 10.48
CA LYS A 210 6.88 -16.33 11.31
C LYS A 210 5.39 -16.63 11.11
N ASN A 211 4.61 -15.62 10.72
CA ASN A 211 3.17 -15.75 10.46
C ASN A 211 2.83 -15.81 8.95
N TRP A 212 3.84 -15.95 8.10
CA TRP A 212 3.66 -16.03 6.66
C TRP A 212 3.75 -17.48 6.23
N HIS A 213 2.71 -17.95 5.55
CA HIS A 213 2.57 -19.34 5.16
C HIS A 213 2.58 -19.42 3.65
N LEU A 214 3.60 -20.04 3.06
CA LEU A 214 3.59 -20.31 1.64
C LEU A 214 2.89 -21.63 1.35
N VAL A 215 1.95 -21.59 0.41
CA VAL A 215 1.09 -22.73 0.06
C VAL A 215 1.01 -22.89 -1.45
N ASP A 216 0.75 -24.12 -1.91
CA ASP A 216 0.53 -24.43 -3.34
C ASP A 216 -0.83 -25.08 -3.61
N SER A 217 -1.73 -25.10 -2.62
CA SER A 217 -3.10 -25.59 -2.77
C SER A 217 -4.12 -24.73 -1.99
N ALA A 218 -5.38 -24.81 -2.40
CA ALA A 218 -6.48 -24.16 -1.70
C ALA A 218 -6.75 -24.85 -0.35
N GLU A 219 -6.51 -26.16 -0.28
CA GLU A 219 -6.66 -26.98 0.92
C GLU A 219 -5.63 -26.59 1.99
N GLU A 220 -4.36 -26.44 1.63
CA GLU A 220 -3.30 -25.97 2.54
C GLU A 220 -3.67 -24.58 3.11
N ALA A 221 -4.14 -23.67 2.25
CA ALA A 221 -4.61 -22.35 2.70
C ALA A 221 -5.78 -22.48 3.69
N MET A 222 -6.78 -23.29 3.39
CA MET A 222 -7.96 -23.50 4.24
C MET A 222 -7.60 -24.12 5.60
N GLU A 223 -6.66 -25.07 5.62
CA GLU A 223 -6.17 -25.69 6.86
C GLU A 223 -5.56 -24.66 7.82
N ILE A 224 -4.75 -23.74 7.30
CA ILE A 224 -4.15 -22.66 8.10
C ILE A 224 -5.22 -21.71 8.65
N ILE A 225 -6.23 -21.39 7.83
CA ILE A 225 -7.34 -20.53 8.24
C ILE A 225 -8.14 -21.17 9.37
N GLU A 226 -8.47 -22.46 9.27
CA GLU A 226 -9.19 -23.20 10.33
C GLU A 226 -8.37 -23.35 11.61
N GLN A 227 -7.05 -23.57 11.52
CA GLN A 227 -6.18 -23.67 12.71
C GLN A 227 -6.18 -22.38 13.54
N ASN A 228 -6.44 -21.22 12.94
CA ASN A 228 -6.51 -19.95 13.65
C ASN A 228 -7.93 -19.58 14.15
N LYS A 229 -8.93 -20.44 13.94
CA LYS A 229 -10.33 -20.18 14.28
C LYS A 229 -10.60 -20.03 15.78
N ASP A 230 -9.83 -20.73 16.62
CA ASP A 230 -9.99 -20.77 18.08
C ASP A 230 -9.16 -19.71 18.83
N ASN A 231 -8.20 -19.07 18.14
CA ASN A 231 -7.46 -17.94 18.68
C ASN A 231 -8.34 -16.69 18.58
N LYS A 232 -9.21 -16.49 19.59
CA LYS A 232 -9.83 -15.19 19.80
C LYS A 232 -8.71 -14.15 19.90
N GLN A 233 -8.66 -13.24 18.92
CA GLN A 233 -7.70 -12.15 18.87
C GLN A 233 -7.91 -11.21 20.06
N VAL A 234 -7.30 -11.54 21.20
CA VAL A 234 -7.06 -10.56 22.26
C VAL A 234 -5.76 -9.86 21.88
N CYS A 235 -5.82 -9.01 20.88
CA CYS A 235 -4.79 -8.01 20.68
C CYS A 235 -5.23 -6.80 21.51
N GLU A 236 -4.39 -6.37 22.46
CA GLU A 236 -4.50 -5.04 23.05
C GLU A 236 -4.10 -4.00 22.00
N LEU A 237 -4.91 -3.88 20.95
CA LEU A 237 -4.86 -2.73 20.06
C LEU A 237 -5.15 -1.50 20.91
N SER A 238 -4.34 -0.46 20.72
CA SER A 238 -4.55 0.83 21.38
C SER A 238 -6.00 1.27 21.16
N PRO A 239 -6.64 1.95 22.13
CA PRO A 239 -7.93 2.61 21.90
C PRO A 239 -7.92 3.57 20.70
N MET A 240 -6.72 4.00 20.26
CA MET A 240 -6.51 4.82 19.07
C MET A 240 -6.36 4.03 17.76
N ASP A 241 -6.20 2.71 17.80
CA ASP A 241 -6.07 1.90 16.59
C ASP A 241 -7.43 1.72 15.93
N VAL A 242 -7.48 1.95 14.62
CA VAL A 242 -8.72 1.98 13.82
C VAL A 242 -9.56 0.72 14.01
N HIS A 243 -8.89 -0.40 14.23
CA HIS A 243 -9.44 -1.75 14.31
C HIS A 243 -10.00 -2.17 15.68
N HIS A 244 -9.87 -1.33 16.72
CA HIS A 244 -10.45 -1.61 18.04
C HIS A 244 -11.98 -1.34 18.06
N GLY A 245 -12.81 -2.30 18.47
CA GLY A 245 -14.27 -2.27 18.27
C GLY A 245 -15.11 -1.23 19.05
N SER A 246 -14.49 -0.29 19.79
CA SER A 246 -15.22 0.77 20.51
C SER A 246 -14.91 2.17 19.95
N ASN A 247 -15.99 2.92 19.66
CA ASN A 247 -16.00 4.34 19.30
C ASN A 247 -15.54 4.72 17.87
N VAL A 248 -16.17 4.11 16.84
CA VAL A 248 -15.93 4.42 15.40
C VAL A 248 -16.12 5.91 15.10
N ASP A 249 -17.14 6.55 15.68
CA ASP A 249 -17.44 7.97 15.44
C ASP A 249 -16.28 8.88 15.83
N TRP A 250 -15.73 8.72 17.04
CA TRP A 250 -14.58 9.51 17.51
C TRP A 250 -13.32 9.31 16.65
N LYS A 251 -13.08 8.08 16.18
CA LYS A 251 -11.92 7.75 15.34
C LYS A 251 -12.01 8.45 13.99
N VAL A 252 -13.19 8.40 13.39
CA VAL A 252 -13.49 9.07 12.12
C VAL A 252 -13.23 10.58 12.27
N PHE A 253 -13.67 11.22 13.35
CA PHE A 253 -13.34 12.64 13.62
C PHE A 253 -11.83 12.89 13.76
N ARG A 254 -11.08 12.01 14.40
CA ARG A 254 -9.62 12.16 14.51
C ARG A 254 -8.91 11.99 13.17
N ILE A 255 -9.35 11.03 12.35
CA ILE A 255 -8.86 10.86 10.98
C ILE A 255 -9.11 12.15 10.19
N MET A 256 -10.29 12.76 10.34
CA MET A 256 -10.62 14.04 9.72
C MET A 256 -9.64 15.14 10.11
N ALA A 257 -9.40 15.32 11.42
CA ALA A 257 -8.50 16.35 11.92
C ALA A 257 -7.08 16.16 11.37
N GLU A 258 -6.58 14.92 11.40
CA GLU A 258 -5.24 14.59 10.88
C GLU A 258 -5.13 14.77 9.36
N LEU A 259 -6.19 14.48 8.59
CA LEU A 259 -6.24 14.75 7.15
C LEU A 259 -6.27 16.25 6.85
N VAL A 260 -7.03 17.05 7.61
CA VAL A 260 -7.07 18.51 7.47
C VAL A 260 -5.67 19.09 7.72
N GLU A 261 -5.06 18.74 8.86
CA GLU A 261 -3.71 19.18 9.22
C GLU A 261 -2.68 18.73 8.19
N GLY A 262 -2.79 17.48 7.72
CA GLY A 262 -1.90 16.91 6.71
C GLY A 262 -2.01 17.60 5.34
N PHE A 263 -3.23 17.87 4.88
CA PHE A 263 -3.44 18.58 3.62
C PHE A 263 -2.98 20.03 3.70
N GLU A 264 -3.25 20.73 4.80
CA GLU A 264 -2.70 22.07 5.03
C GLU A 264 -1.16 22.03 5.03
N PHE A 265 -0.56 21.03 5.67
CA PHE A 265 0.89 20.84 5.69
C PHE A 265 1.49 20.68 4.29
N LEU A 266 0.85 19.87 3.43
CA LEU A 266 1.24 19.63 2.04
C LEU A 266 1.09 20.87 1.15
N THR A 267 0.11 21.74 1.37
CA THR A 267 -0.03 22.95 0.53
C THR A 267 1.18 23.88 0.59
N GLY A 268 2.00 23.78 1.65
CA GLY A 268 3.26 24.49 1.76
C GLY A 268 4.45 23.81 1.04
N LEU A 269 4.25 22.66 0.38
CA LEU A 269 5.27 21.86 -0.30
C LEU A 269 4.96 21.85 -1.79
N ILE A 270 5.62 22.72 -2.55
CA ILE A 270 5.38 22.88 -4.00
C ILE A 270 6.55 22.34 -4.83
N GLU A 271 7.76 22.43 -4.28
CA GLU A 271 9.01 22.00 -4.91
C GLU A 271 9.80 21.13 -3.94
N ASP A 272 9.34 19.91 -3.71
CA ASP A 272 9.99 18.95 -2.82
C ASP A 272 10.50 17.71 -3.55
N VAL A 273 11.47 17.03 -2.92
CA VAL A 273 11.93 15.69 -3.28
C VAL A 273 11.84 14.82 -2.05
N THR A 274 11.28 13.63 -2.21
CA THR A 274 11.08 12.68 -1.12
C THR A 274 12.18 11.61 -1.11
N ILE A 275 12.90 11.48 0.02
CA ILE A 275 13.97 10.50 0.22
C ILE A 275 13.57 9.50 1.30
N LEU A 276 13.56 8.22 0.94
CA LEU A 276 13.05 7.11 1.75
C LEU A 276 14.08 6.00 1.84
N GLY A 277 14.10 5.28 2.95
CA GLY A 277 15.04 4.19 3.20
C GLY A 277 14.98 3.73 4.64
N THR A 278 15.91 2.87 5.03
CA THR A 278 15.92 2.32 6.38
C THR A 278 16.35 3.30 7.45
N LYS A 279 15.81 3.09 8.65
CA LYS A 279 16.26 3.73 9.89
C LYS A 279 17.50 3.08 10.50
N SER A 280 17.90 1.91 10.01
CA SER A 280 18.89 1.04 10.66
C SER A 280 20.33 1.22 10.18
N ILE A 281 20.58 2.11 9.22
CA ILE A 281 21.95 2.37 8.73
C ILE A 281 22.75 3.21 9.73
N SER A 282 24.03 2.87 9.92
CA SER A 282 24.93 3.64 10.78
C SER A 282 25.34 4.96 10.11
N LYS A 283 25.73 5.96 10.92
CA LYS A 283 26.26 7.25 10.43
C LYS A 283 27.56 7.13 9.64
N THR A 284 28.26 6.00 9.74
CA THR A 284 29.49 5.71 9.00
C THR A 284 29.25 4.91 7.72
N SER A 285 28.01 4.47 7.48
CA SER A 285 27.65 3.74 6.27
C SER A 285 27.80 4.61 5.02
N PRO A 286 28.26 4.06 3.88
CA PRO A 286 28.22 4.74 2.60
C PRO A 286 26.82 5.28 2.24
N TYR A 287 25.75 4.57 2.64
CA TYR A 287 24.38 5.03 2.42
C TYR A 287 24.04 6.30 3.20
N TYR A 288 24.54 6.42 4.44
CA TYR A 288 24.30 7.63 5.24
C TYR A 288 25.01 8.82 4.60
N VAL A 289 26.27 8.65 4.19
CA VAL A 289 27.02 9.71 3.50
C VAL A 289 26.35 10.12 2.20
N ALA A 290 25.91 9.15 1.39
CA ALA A 290 25.21 9.41 0.13
C ALA A 290 23.86 10.12 0.35
N ALA A 291 23.06 9.70 1.32
CA ALA A 291 21.80 10.35 1.66
C ALA A 291 22.01 11.78 2.17
N GLU A 292 23.04 12.03 2.99
CA GLU A 292 23.43 13.37 3.45
C GLU A 292 23.85 14.26 2.27
N GLN A 293 24.70 13.75 1.39
CA GLN A 293 25.12 14.50 0.19
C GLN A 293 23.93 14.79 -0.74
N LEU A 294 23.02 13.83 -0.92
CA LEU A 294 21.84 13.98 -1.76
C LEU A 294 20.89 15.04 -1.20
N GLY A 295 20.57 14.97 0.09
CA GLY A 295 19.72 15.96 0.76
C GLY A 295 20.31 17.38 0.70
N LYS A 296 21.64 17.50 0.85
CA LYS A 296 22.34 18.78 0.69
C LYS A 296 22.16 19.33 -0.73
N ARG A 297 22.39 18.52 -1.75
CA ARG A 297 22.33 18.97 -3.16
C ARG A 297 20.93 19.37 -3.60
N PHE A 298 19.91 18.59 -3.22
CA PHE A 298 18.53 18.99 -3.51
C PHE A 298 18.15 20.30 -2.83
N ALA A 299 18.61 20.52 -1.59
CA ALA A 299 18.40 21.80 -0.92
C ALA A 299 19.13 22.96 -1.61
N GLU A 300 20.36 22.76 -2.11
CA GLU A 300 21.10 23.76 -2.91
C GLU A 300 20.38 24.08 -4.24
N ASP A 301 19.72 23.10 -4.86
CA ASP A 301 18.90 23.25 -6.07
C ASP A 301 17.49 23.83 -5.81
N GLY A 302 17.20 24.16 -4.54
CA GLY A 302 15.98 24.84 -4.09
C GLY A 302 14.81 23.91 -3.78
N TYR A 303 15.04 22.60 -3.69
CA TYR A 303 14.01 21.66 -3.27
C TYR A 303 13.90 21.59 -1.75
N ALA A 304 12.68 21.41 -1.25
CA ALA A 304 12.45 20.92 0.09
C ALA A 304 12.74 19.42 0.17
N VAL A 305 13.41 18.96 1.22
CA VAL A 305 13.74 17.54 1.38
C VAL A 305 12.77 16.89 2.36
N VAL A 306 11.92 16.02 1.84
CA VAL A 306 10.90 15.29 2.62
C VAL A 306 11.39 13.89 2.95
N THR A 307 11.25 13.49 4.21
CA THR A 307 11.63 12.15 4.70
C THR A 307 10.60 11.62 5.70
N GLY A 308 10.80 10.40 6.21
CA GLY A 308 10.06 9.85 7.34
C GLY A 308 10.38 10.49 8.70
N GLY A 309 11.37 11.38 8.78
CA GLY A 309 11.75 12.17 9.97
C GLY A 309 12.49 11.41 11.08
N ALA A 310 12.65 10.09 10.96
CA ALA A 310 13.35 9.26 11.95
C ALA A 310 14.90 9.29 11.76
N GLU A 311 15.59 8.35 12.42
CA GLU A 311 17.03 8.10 12.29
C GLU A 311 17.39 7.43 10.94
N GLY A 312 18.68 7.22 10.68
CA GLY A 312 19.18 6.51 9.51
C GLY A 312 19.12 7.36 8.23
N THR A 313 18.50 6.82 7.16
CA THR A 313 18.42 7.50 5.85
C THR A 313 17.75 8.87 5.96
N ALA A 314 16.64 8.93 6.71
CA ALA A 314 15.90 10.17 6.93
C ALA A 314 16.76 11.23 7.62
N GLU A 315 17.41 10.87 8.73
CA GLU A 315 18.33 11.76 9.45
C GLU A 315 19.46 12.27 8.57
N ALA A 316 20.09 11.40 7.79
CA ALA A 316 21.16 11.79 6.88
C ALA A 316 20.70 12.84 5.86
N ALA A 317 19.60 12.55 5.15
CA ALA A 317 19.05 13.46 4.15
C ALA A 317 18.61 14.81 4.78
N ASN A 318 17.95 14.76 5.94
CA ASN A 318 17.55 15.95 6.69
C ASN A 318 18.77 16.77 7.14
N LYS A 319 19.84 16.12 7.61
CA LYS A 319 21.10 16.77 7.99
C LYS A 319 21.74 17.49 6.80
N GLY A 320 21.78 16.83 5.64
CA GLY A 320 22.27 17.40 4.40
C GLY A 320 21.56 18.70 4.04
N ALA A 321 20.23 18.65 3.98
CA ALA A 321 19.40 19.81 3.68
C ALA A 321 19.56 20.93 4.72
N HIS A 322 19.57 20.56 6.00
CA HIS A 322 19.74 21.49 7.11
C HIS A 322 21.10 22.22 7.06
N SER A 323 22.17 21.54 6.66
CA SER A 323 23.53 22.09 6.64
C SER A 323 23.71 23.30 5.71
N VAL A 324 22.83 23.45 4.71
CA VAL A 324 22.80 24.57 3.77
C VAL A 324 21.62 25.53 4.02
N GLY A 325 20.92 25.37 5.13
CA GLY A 325 19.75 26.17 5.48
C GLY A 325 18.48 25.86 4.67
N GLY A 326 18.44 24.69 4.00
CA GLY A 326 17.30 24.25 3.21
C GLY A 326 16.10 23.80 4.05
N GLN A 327 14.96 23.61 3.39
CA GLN A 327 13.78 23.03 4.04
C GLN A 327 14.00 21.53 4.26
N SER A 328 13.87 21.11 5.53
CA SER A 328 14.15 19.75 5.98
C SER A 328 12.92 19.23 6.71
N ILE A 329 12.19 18.33 6.06
CA ILE A 329 10.83 17.96 6.43
C ILE A 329 10.76 16.52 6.91
N GLY A 330 10.03 16.29 8.00
CA GLY A 330 9.76 14.96 8.55
C GLY A 330 8.27 14.64 8.63
N ILE A 331 7.84 13.56 7.96
CA ILE A 331 6.49 13.01 8.02
C ILE A 331 6.51 11.70 8.82
N GLY A 332 6.27 11.85 10.12
CA GLY A 332 6.50 10.79 11.11
C GLY A 332 5.25 10.04 11.53
N MET A 333 5.47 8.95 12.26
CA MET A 333 4.43 8.13 12.87
C MET A 333 4.54 8.18 14.39
N ASP A 334 3.42 8.46 15.08
CA ASP A 334 3.33 8.22 16.52
C ASP A 334 3.08 6.73 16.77
N VAL A 335 4.12 6.04 17.21
CA VAL A 335 4.05 4.63 17.60
C VAL A 335 4.10 4.55 19.12
N ARG A 336 2.96 4.23 19.74
CA ARG A 336 2.84 3.99 21.19
C ARG A 336 3.31 5.17 22.06
N GLY A 337 3.03 6.41 21.65
CA GLY A 337 3.40 7.63 22.38
C GLY A 337 4.89 8.01 22.26
N LYS A 338 5.60 7.40 21.31
CA LYS A 338 7.01 7.70 21.00
C LYS A 338 7.09 8.33 19.62
N ALA A 339 6.81 9.63 19.55
CA ALA A 339 7.17 10.45 18.41
C ALA A 339 8.67 10.77 18.50
N ARG A 340 9.48 10.31 17.54
CA ARG A 340 10.88 10.71 17.43
C ARG A 340 11.13 11.32 16.06
N MET A 341 11.48 12.60 16.08
CA MET A 341 12.04 13.32 14.95
C MET A 341 13.53 13.49 15.18
N ASN A 342 14.33 13.40 14.12
CA ASN A 342 15.74 13.76 14.20
C ASN A 342 15.90 15.28 14.36
N GLU A 343 17.06 15.70 14.88
CA GLU A 343 17.35 17.10 15.24
C GLU A 343 17.44 18.06 14.04
N TYR A 344 17.58 17.53 12.82
CA TYR A 344 17.77 18.32 11.60
C TYR A 344 16.47 18.69 10.89
N VAL A 345 15.34 18.14 11.35
CA VAL A 345 14.01 18.47 10.83
C VAL A 345 13.59 19.85 11.33
N ASN A 346 13.24 20.75 10.40
CA ASN A 346 12.77 22.11 10.70
C ASN A 346 11.26 22.30 10.49
N LYS A 347 10.61 21.40 9.76
CA LYS A 347 9.14 21.36 9.61
C LYS A 347 8.67 19.90 9.69
N SER A 348 7.66 19.59 10.50
CA SER A 348 7.21 18.20 10.64
C SER A 348 5.71 18.07 10.86
N ILE A 349 5.21 16.88 10.56
CA ILE A 349 3.88 16.42 10.96
C ILE A 349 3.99 15.00 11.51
N MET A 350 3.24 14.74 12.57
CA MET A 350 3.15 13.42 13.22
C MET A 350 1.76 12.86 12.98
N CYS A 351 1.71 11.66 12.42
CA CYS A 351 0.46 10.96 12.16
C CYS A 351 0.18 9.92 13.23
N SER A 352 -1.08 9.75 13.61
CA SER A 352 -1.58 8.72 14.52
C SER A 352 -2.03 7.47 13.77
N PHE A 353 -2.34 7.62 12.48
CA PHE A 353 -2.77 6.54 11.60
C PHE A 353 -1.71 6.26 10.53
N PRO A 354 -1.37 4.98 10.26
CA PRO A 354 -0.42 4.66 9.21
C PRO A 354 -0.85 5.16 7.82
N PHE A 355 -2.15 5.07 7.49
CA PHE A 355 -2.65 5.43 6.17
C PHE A 355 -2.64 6.95 5.92
N THR A 356 -2.91 7.78 6.94
CA THR A 356 -2.79 9.24 6.82
C THR A 356 -1.34 9.61 6.57
N ARG A 357 -0.40 9.07 7.37
CA ARG A 357 1.05 9.24 7.16
C ARG A 357 1.45 8.90 5.73
N LYS A 358 0.93 7.77 5.25
CA LYS A 358 1.22 7.25 3.92
C LYS A 358 0.79 8.24 2.84
N LEU A 359 -0.47 8.69 2.88
CA LEU A 359 -0.98 9.70 1.96
C LEU A 359 -0.13 10.98 1.92
N LEU A 360 0.45 11.38 3.06
CA LEU A 360 1.29 12.57 3.14
C LEU A 360 2.70 12.32 2.59
N VAL A 361 3.31 11.18 2.90
CA VAL A 361 4.68 10.86 2.43
C VAL A 361 4.72 10.45 0.96
N THR A 362 3.63 9.89 0.42
CA THR A 362 3.49 9.56 -1.00
C THR A 362 2.73 10.64 -1.77
N ALA A 363 2.52 11.81 -1.18
CA ALA A 363 1.95 12.95 -1.89
C ALA A 363 2.83 13.30 -3.12
N PRO A 364 2.24 13.79 -4.21
CA PRO A 364 2.99 14.15 -5.42
C PRO A 364 4.18 15.06 -5.09
N SER A 365 5.38 14.56 -5.39
CA SER A 365 6.69 15.20 -5.21
C SER A 365 7.34 15.37 -6.57
N LYS A 366 8.43 16.15 -6.68
CA LYS A 366 9.20 16.27 -7.95
C LYS A 366 10.02 15.03 -8.25
N GLY A 367 10.20 14.17 -7.27
CA GLY A 367 10.81 12.86 -7.44
C GLY A 367 10.89 12.10 -6.13
N PHE A 368 11.00 10.79 -6.24
CA PHE A 368 11.22 9.88 -5.11
C PHE A 368 12.58 9.22 -5.25
N VAL A 369 13.35 9.18 -4.17
CA VAL A 369 14.61 8.43 -4.09
C VAL A 369 14.52 7.41 -2.97
N PHE A 370 14.58 6.13 -3.33
CA PHE A 370 14.55 4.99 -2.44
C PHE A 370 15.96 4.44 -2.24
N PHE A 371 16.49 4.66 -1.04
CA PHE A 371 17.66 3.97 -0.52
C PHE A 371 17.30 2.56 -0.04
N PRO A 372 18.30 1.70 0.19
CA PRO A 372 18.10 0.40 0.80
C PRO A 372 17.21 0.41 2.04
N GLY A 373 16.29 -0.54 2.10
CA GLY A 373 15.24 -0.55 3.09
C GLY A 373 14.52 -1.88 3.24
N GLY A 374 13.57 -1.93 4.17
CA GLY A 374 12.78 -3.12 4.49
C GLY A 374 11.31 -2.92 4.17
N LEU A 375 10.44 -3.53 4.98
CA LEU A 375 8.99 -3.60 4.76
C LEU A 375 8.34 -2.23 4.48
N GLY A 376 8.62 -1.22 5.32
CA GLY A 376 8.06 0.13 5.12
C GLY A 376 8.56 0.82 3.85
N THR A 377 9.80 0.57 3.43
CA THR A 377 10.36 1.11 2.17
C THR A 377 9.73 0.42 0.98
N MET A 378 9.54 -0.91 1.04
CA MET A 378 8.86 -1.68 -0.01
C MET A 378 7.39 -1.31 -0.16
N HIS A 379 6.69 -1.07 0.95
CA HIS A 379 5.33 -0.55 0.96
C HIS A 379 5.23 0.77 0.19
N GLN A 380 6.08 1.75 0.54
CA GLN A 380 6.08 3.06 -0.09
C GLN A 380 6.45 2.98 -1.58
N LEU A 381 7.42 2.13 -1.93
CA LEU A 381 7.78 1.90 -3.33
C LEU A 381 6.61 1.30 -4.10
N ALA A 382 6.02 0.20 -3.62
CA ALA A 382 4.91 -0.47 -4.28
C ALA A 382 3.70 0.44 -4.48
N GLU A 383 3.40 1.32 -3.51
CA GLU A 383 2.35 2.33 -3.65
C GLU A 383 2.65 3.33 -4.77
N ILE A 384 3.85 3.93 -4.80
CA ILE A 384 4.22 4.88 -5.85
C ILE A 384 4.17 4.24 -7.23
N LEU A 385 4.70 3.02 -7.37
CA LEU A 385 4.64 2.27 -8.63
C LEU A 385 3.19 2.01 -9.06
N THR A 386 2.31 1.64 -8.12
CA THR A 386 0.88 1.41 -8.38
C THR A 386 0.16 2.69 -8.79
N LEU A 387 0.39 3.80 -8.09
CA LEU A 387 -0.25 5.08 -8.38
C LEU A 387 0.14 5.60 -9.77
N ILE A 388 1.41 5.47 -10.15
CA ILE A 388 1.88 5.85 -11.50
C ILE A 388 1.31 4.89 -12.56
N GLN A 389 1.39 3.57 -12.34
CA GLN A 389 0.88 2.55 -13.26
C GLN A 389 -0.62 2.73 -13.56
N THR A 390 -1.40 3.11 -12.54
CA THR A 390 -2.85 3.30 -12.66
C THR A 390 -3.25 4.69 -13.15
N GLY A 391 -2.29 5.59 -13.38
CA GLY A 391 -2.53 6.97 -13.82
C GLY A 391 -3.14 7.87 -12.74
N LYS A 392 -3.03 7.47 -11.46
CA LYS A 392 -3.48 8.26 -10.30
C LYS A 392 -2.44 9.26 -9.82
N MET A 393 -1.19 8.98 -10.12
CA MET A 393 -0.09 9.92 -10.00
C MET A 393 0.48 10.20 -11.38
N GLU A 394 0.79 11.47 -11.66
CA GLU A 394 1.52 11.83 -12.86
C GLU A 394 2.89 11.15 -12.90
N ARG A 395 3.41 10.98 -14.10
CA ARG A 395 4.75 10.41 -14.27
C ARG A 395 5.76 11.34 -13.61
N ILE A 396 6.54 10.81 -12.66
CA ILE A 396 7.64 11.51 -12.00
C ILE A 396 8.84 10.56 -11.85
N PRO A 397 10.06 11.10 -11.64
CA PRO A 397 11.22 10.28 -11.36
C PRO A 397 11.05 9.43 -10.09
N VAL A 398 11.15 8.12 -10.25
CA VAL A 398 11.25 7.16 -9.14
C VAL A 398 12.62 6.51 -9.23
N ILE A 399 13.47 6.76 -8.25
CA ILE A 399 14.88 6.41 -8.29
C ILE A 399 15.18 5.38 -7.21
N LEU A 400 15.84 4.29 -7.60
CA LEU A 400 16.32 3.24 -6.71
C LEU A 400 17.85 3.38 -6.57
N TYR A 401 18.31 3.79 -5.40
CA TYR A 401 19.74 4.02 -5.14
C TYR A 401 20.42 2.71 -4.70
N ASP A 402 21.57 2.41 -5.33
CA ASP A 402 22.38 1.18 -5.24
C ASP A 402 21.87 0.03 -6.12
N ARG A 403 22.50 -0.16 -7.28
CA ARG A 403 22.17 -1.26 -8.21
C ARG A 403 22.36 -2.63 -7.59
N ALA A 404 23.36 -2.83 -6.73
CA ALA A 404 23.62 -4.12 -6.11
C ALA A 404 22.50 -4.50 -5.13
N PHE A 405 22.01 -3.53 -4.34
CA PHE A 405 20.88 -3.75 -3.44
C PHE A 405 19.59 -4.09 -4.22
N TRP A 406 19.25 -3.31 -5.24
CA TRP A 406 17.96 -3.46 -5.94
C TRP A 406 17.93 -4.56 -7.01
N ALA A 407 19.09 -5.06 -7.44
CA ALA A 407 19.18 -6.05 -8.52
C ALA A 407 18.29 -7.29 -8.36
N PRO A 408 18.23 -7.96 -7.18
CA PRO A 408 17.38 -9.16 -7.03
C PRO A 408 15.89 -8.84 -7.23
N LEU A 409 15.42 -7.72 -6.70
CA LEU A 409 14.03 -7.29 -6.86
C LEU A 409 13.72 -6.88 -8.30
N VAL A 410 14.62 -6.15 -8.96
CA VAL A 410 14.44 -5.73 -10.35
C VAL A 410 14.42 -6.92 -11.30
N GLU A 411 15.31 -7.89 -11.09
CA GLU A 411 15.32 -9.15 -11.86
C GLU A 411 14.05 -9.95 -11.61
N TYR A 412 13.56 -10.00 -10.36
CA TYR A 412 12.28 -10.62 -10.02
C TYR A 412 11.11 -9.95 -10.74
N ILE A 413 11.03 -8.61 -10.73
CA ILE A 413 9.96 -7.87 -11.43
C ILE A 413 9.99 -8.24 -12.93
N LYS A 414 11.15 -8.22 -13.56
CA LYS A 414 11.29 -8.56 -14.97
C LYS A 414 10.90 -10.02 -15.26
N THR A 415 11.52 -10.98 -14.58
CA THR A 415 11.34 -12.39 -14.90
C THR A 415 9.97 -12.93 -14.47
N MET A 416 9.48 -12.50 -13.32
CA MET A 416 8.25 -13.05 -12.73
C MET A 416 7.02 -12.22 -13.11
N LEU A 417 7.06 -10.90 -12.92
CA LEU A 417 5.88 -10.06 -13.11
C LEU A 417 5.66 -9.70 -14.58
N VAL A 418 6.73 -9.45 -15.35
CA VAL A 418 6.64 -9.16 -16.79
C VAL A 418 6.62 -10.44 -17.61
N ASP A 419 7.68 -11.24 -17.59
CA ASP A 419 7.85 -12.32 -18.56
C ASP A 419 6.93 -13.51 -18.28
N LYS A 420 6.93 -14.01 -17.04
CA LYS A 420 6.27 -15.27 -16.69
C LYS A 420 4.78 -15.13 -16.39
N TYR A 421 4.41 -14.23 -15.48
CA TYR A 421 3.03 -14.09 -15.01
C TYR A 421 2.27 -12.92 -15.64
N GLN A 422 2.97 -12.03 -16.35
CA GLN A 422 2.37 -10.90 -17.08
C GLN A 422 1.39 -10.07 -16.22
N THR A 423 1.69 -9.95 -14.93
CA THR A 423 0.87 -9.20 -13.96
C THR A 423 1.10 -7.70 -14.07
N ILE A 424 2.21 -7.28 -14.68
CA ILE A 424 2.50 -5.92 -15.11
C ILE A 424 2.94 -5.94 -16.59
N SER A 425 2.96 -4.78 -17.23
CA SER A 425 3.40 -4.62 -18.61
C SER A 425 4.91 -4.35 -18.68
N LEU A 426 5.54 -4.54 -19.84
CA LEU A 426 6.98 -4.26 -19.98
C LEU A 426 7.28 -2.77 -19.78
N GLU A 427 6.39 -1.89 -20.22
CA GLU A 427 6.49 -0.43 -20.10
C GLU A 427 6.48 0.02 -18.63
N ASP A 428 5.95 -0.82 -17.71
CA ASP A 428 5.97 -0.52 -16.28
C ASP A 428 7.40 -0.57 -15.70
N MET A 429 8.35 -1.21 -16.39
CA MET A 429 9.78 -1.18 -16.02
C MET A 429 10.40 0.20 -16.23
N ASP A 430 9.82 1.02 -17.10
CA ASP A 430 10.29 2.40 -17.27
C ASP A 430 9.92 3.24 -16.04
N ILE A 431 8.99 2.77 -15.17
CA ILE A 431 8.46 3.54 -14.04
C ILE A 431 9.56 4.06 -13.12
N PHE A 432 10.60 3.25 -12.88
CA PHE A 432 11.71 3.57 -12.00
C PHE A 432 13.05 3.49 -12.72
N THR A 433 14.08 4.07 -12.11
CA THR A 433 15.45 4.01 -12.61
C THR A 433 16.39 3.65 -11.46
N VAL A 434 17.27 2.68 -11.69
CA VAL A 434 18.28 2.29 -10.70
C VAL A 434 19.56 3.06 -10.97
N ILE A 435 20.25 3.52 -9.92
CA ILE A 435 21.47 4.36 -10.01
C ILE A 435 22.49 3.98 -8.93
N ASP A 436 23.74 4.43 -9.07
CA ASP A 436 24.79 4.21 -8.06
C ASP A 436 25.40 5.51 -7.50
N SER A 437 24.98 6.67 -8.00
CA SER A 437 25.58 7.94 -7.63
C SER A 437 24.56 9.03 -7.33
N VAL A 438 24.90 9.88 -6.37
CA VAL A 438 24.12 11.08 -6.02
C VAL A 438 23.99 12.03 -7.22
N ASP A 439 25.00 12.09 -8.09
CA ASP A 439 24.99 12.91 -9.31
C ASP A 439 23.94 12.47 -10.32
N GLU A 440 23.79 11.17 -10.56
CA GLU A 440 22.72 10.66 -11.40
C GLU A 440 21.35 11.03 -10.85
N ALA A 441 21.13 10.89 -9.53
CA ALA A 441 19.84 11.20 -8.92
C ALA A 441 19.41 12.66 -9.16
N VAL A 442 20.33 13.59 -8.89
CA VAL A 442 20.08 15.02 -9.03
C VAL A 442 19.86 15.40 -10.49
N ASN A 443 20.68 14.85 -11.40
CA ASN A 443 20.55 15.12 -12.84
C ASN A 443 19.21 14.64 -13.40
N ILE A 444 18.73 13.45 -12.98
CA ILE A 444 17.45 12.91 -13.42
C ILE A 444 16.30 13.80 -12.94
N ILE A 445 16.26 14.16 -11.65
CA ILE A 445 15.18 14.98 -11.09
C ILE A 445 15.19 16.41 -11.64
N ASN A 446 16.36 17.06 -11.74
CA ASN A 446 16.49 18.38 -12.32
C ASN A 446 16.15 18.39 -13.82
N GLY A 447 16.52 17.33 -14.54
CA GLY A 447 16.18 17.15 -15.94
C GLY A 447 14.68 17.01 -16.17
N PHE A 448 13.96 16.42 -15.21
CA PHE A 448 12.50 16.29 -15.26
C PHE A 448 11.79 17.61 -14.94
N ARG A 449 12.32 18.41 -13.99
CA ARG A 449 11.80 19.76 -13.66
C ARG A 449 11.77 20.73 -14.84
N ASN A 450 12.65 20.54 -15.81
CA ASN A 450 12.80 21.41 -16.98
C ASN A 450 11.97 20.96 -18.21
N LYS A 451 11.21 19.86 -18.10
CA LYS A 451 10.26 19.39 -19.12
C LYS A 451 8.85 19.77 -18.73
#